data_AF-A0A9Q3ENW2-F1
#
_entry.id   AF-A0A9Q3ENW2-F1
#
_cell.length_a   1.000
_cell.length_b   1.000
_cell.length_c   1.000
_cell.angle_alpha   90.00
_cell.angle_beta   90.00
_cell.angle_gamma   90.00
#
_symmetry.space_group_name_H-M   'P 1'
#
loop_
_entity.id
_entity.type
_entity.pdbx_description
1 polymer ?
#
loop_
_entity_poly.entity_id
_entity_poly.type
_entity_poly.pdbx_seq_one_letter_code
_entity_poly.pdbx_strand_id
1 'polypeptide(L)'
;MEICTCPKCKEFQFTDQDGQQHQGVLLSQSACNRHWVDTEKIGPILSDIVSKNSIEEHSNKTSQLSSSESETSSSFSAQEKQTSQLIWKESQKFPRAHKPQNHHHPHSRYATQRFSDWLTWFIPEFEDLIDEWKKQVQNKNDSVSDYQQSLAWKNLYPASQQLNSSSIHLSFSLFVNWFNPLTNKLAGKQVSLGILALNCLNLPPTA
;
A
#
# COMPACT_ATOMS: atom_id res chain seq x y z
N MET A 1 0.51 33.60 5.40
CA MET A 1 -0.57 32.59 5.29
C MET A 1 -1.72 33.28 4.59
N GLU A 2 -2.49 32.56 3.78
CA GLU A 2 -3.61 33.08 2.99
C GLU A 2 -4.91 32.37 3.38
N ILE A 3 -6.05 33.03 3.17
CA ILE A 3 -7.37 32.45 3.39
C ILE A 3 -7.74 31.62 2.16
N CYS A 4 -7.85 30.31 2.31
CA CYS A 4 -8.33 29.42 1.26
C CYS A 4 -9.86 29.42 1.22
N THR A 5 -10.43 29.71 0.05
CA THR A 5 -11.88 29.80 -0.20
C THR A 5 -12.39 28.75 -1.20
N CYS A 6 -11.66 27.65 -1.40
CA CYS A 6 -12.10 26.56 -2.27
C CYS A 6 -13.43 25.95 -1.77
N PRO A 7 -14.19 25.20 -2.60
CA PRO A 7 -15.48 24.62 -2.24
C PRO A 7 -15.52 23.91 -0.88
N LYS A 8 -14.46 23.17 -0.52
CA LYS A 8 -14.35 22.50 0.79
C LYS A 8 -14.07 23.46 1.94
N CYS A 9 -13.25 24.48 1.71
CA CYS A 9 -12.85 25.41 2.76
C CYS A 9 -13.90 26.48 3.05
N LYS A 10 -14.76 26.80 2.08
CA LYS A 10 -15.81 27.82 2.20
C LYS A 10 -16.91 27.46 3.22
N GLU A 11 -17.02 26.20 3.60
CA GLU A 11 -17.94 25.73 4.65
C GLU A 11 -17.49 26.13 6.06
N PHE A 12 -16.22 26.50 6.23
CA PHE A 12 -15.65 26.88 7.51
C PHE A 12 -15.61 28.40 7.66
N GLN A 13 -15.73 28.87 8.90
CA GLN A 13 -15.59 30.27 9.27
C GLN A 13 -14.68 30.38 10.48
N PHE A 14 -13.90 31.46 10.55
CA PHE A 14 -13.08 31.78 11.71
C PHE A 14 -13.06 33.28 11.95
N THR A 15 -12.78 33.68 13.18
CA THR A 15 -12.64 35.08 13.58
C THR A 15 -11.17 35.41 13.73
N ASP A 16 -10.71 36.50 13.13
CA ASP A 16 -9.34 36.99 13.31
C ASP A 16 -9.16 37.71 14.65
N GLN A 17 -7.92 38.03 15.00
CA GLN A 17 -7.52 38.75 16.21
C GLN A 17 -8.18 40.13 16.33
N ASP A 18 -8.55 40.73 15.20
CA ASP A 18 -9.29 42.00 15.13
C ASP A 18 -10.82 41.83 15.24
N GLY A 19 -11.32 40.62 15.52
CA GLY A 19 -12.74 40.34 15.68
C GLY A 19 -13.53 40.24 14.36
N GLN A 20 -12.85 40.32 13.21
CA GLN A 20 -13.47 40.18 11.90
C GLN A 20 -13.71 38.70 11.56
N GLN A 21 -14.90 38.39 11.04
CA GLN A 21 -15.22 37.04 10.58
C GLN A 21 -14.80 36.83 9.13
N HIS A 22 -14.08 35.74 8.90
CA HIS A 22 -13.61 35.33 7.58
C HIS A 22 -14.18 33.95 7.24
N GLN A 23 -14.62 33.81 6.00
CA GLN A 23 -15.05 32.53 5.45
C GLN A 23 -13.86 31.85 4.76
N GLY A 24 -13.60 30.59 5.10
CA GLY A 24 -12.42 29.86 4.63
C GLY A 24 -11.58 29.28 5.76
N VAL A 25 -10.39 28.79 5.41
CA VAL A 25 -9.39 28.31 6.35
C VAL A 25 -8.04 28.98 6.07
N LEU A 26 -7.34 29.42 7.11
CA LEU A 26 -6.03 30.05 6.99
C LEU A 26 -4.95 28.99 6.72
N LEU A 27 -4.31 29.04 5.56
CA LEU A 27 -3.35 28.04 5.09
C LEU A 27 -2.08 28.69 4.53
N SER A 28 -1.02 27.90 4.35
CA SER A 28 0.15 28.35 3.57
C SER A 28 -0.14 28.35 2.07
N GLN A 29 0.59 29.16 1.28
CA GLN A 29 0.42 29.23 -0.19
C GLN A 29 0.39 27.85 -0.85
N SER A 30 1.36 27.01 -0.51
CA SER A 30 1.50 25.67 -1.07
C SER A 30 0.34 24.75 -0.70
N ALA A 31 -0.28 24.96 0.47
CA ALA A 31 -1.46 24.21 0.89
C ALA A 31 -2.72 24.69 0.14
N CYS A 32 -2.89 26.00 -0.06
CA CYS A 32 -3.95 26.55 -0.91
C CYS A 32 -3.89 25.96 -2.33
N ASN A 33 -2.71 25.94 -2.95
CA ASN A 33 -2.55 25.42 -4.32
C ASN A 33 -2.97 23.94 -4.44
N ARG A 34 -2.68 23.10 -3.44
CA ARG A 34 -3.12 21.69 -3.44
C ARG A 34 -4.64 21.55 -3.34
N HIS A 35 -5.27 22.36 -2.49
CA HIS A 35 -6.73 22.34 -2.33
C HIS A 35 -7.46 22.71 -3.63
N TRP A 36 -6.92 23.68 -4.40
CA TRP A 36 -7.48 24.07 -5.70
C TRP A 36 -7.28 23.00 -6.79
N VAL A 37 -6.11 22.36 -6.84
CA VAL A 37 -5.84 21.24 -7.77
C VAL A 37 -6.76 20.04 -7.49
N ASP A 38 -7.03 19.75 -6.22
CA ASP A 38 -7.93 18.65 -5.85
C ASP A 38 -9.38 18.96 -6.24
N THR A 39 -9.81 20.22 -6.21
CA THR A 39 -11.17 20.60 -6.65
C THR A 39 -11.35 20.52 -8.17
N GLU A 40 -10.31 20.83 -8.96
CA GLU A 40 -10.35 20.71 -10.42
C GLU A 40 -10.43 19.24 -10.88
N LYS A 41 -9.81 18.31 -10.13
CA LYS A 41 -9.89 16.87 -10.42
C LYS A 41 -11.23 16.22 -10.06
N ILE A 42 -12.01 16.84 -9.18
CA ILE A 42 -13.32 16.32 -8.73
C ILE A 42 -14.46 16.78 -9.66
N GLY A 43 -14.28 17.87 -10.41
CA GLY A 43 -15.27 18.41 -11.35
C GLY A 43 -15.84 17.38 -12.35
N PRO A 44 -15.02 16.52 -12.99
CA PRO A 44 -15.52 15.49 -13.91
C PRO A 44 -16.13 14.27 -13.21
N ILE A 45 -15.78 14.01 -11.94
CA ILE A 45 -16.16 12.78 -11.23
C ILE A 45 -17.55 12.93 -10.57
N LEU A 46 -17.92 14.14 -10.14
CA LEU A 46 -19.25 14.38 -9.53
C LEU A 46 -20.39 14.38 -10.55
N SER A 47 -20.18 14.79 -11.80
CA SER A 47 -21.21 14.70 -12.86
C SER A 47 -21.55 13.26 -13.22
N ASP A 48 -20.57 12.36 -13.13
CA ASP A 48 -20.74 10.94 -13.46
C ASP A 48 -21.39 10.13 -12.32
N ILE A 49 -21.24 10.57 -11.07
CA ILE A 49 -21.82 9.91 -9.89
C ILE A 49 -23.30 10.29 -9.70
N VAL A 50 -23.67 11.55 -9.97
CA VAL A 50 -25.08 12.00 -9.88
C VAL A 50 -25.97 11.30 -10.92
N SER A 51 -25.40 10.90 -12.06
CA SER A 51 -26.13 10.15 -13.10
C SER A 51 -26.33 8.66 -12.76
N LYS A 52 -25.63 8.11 -11.75
CA LYS A 52 -25.59 6.66 -11.45
C LYS A 52 -26.25 6.24 -10.14
N ASN A 53 -26.57 7.17 -9.24
CA ASN A 53 -27.09 6.86 -7.90
C ASN A 53 -28.61 7.04 -7.73
N SER A 54 -29.40 7.07 -8.81
CA SER A 54 -30.87 7.16 -8.70
C SER A 54 -31.61 5.83 -8.52
N ILE A 55 -30.92 4.70 -8.32
CA ILE A 55 -31.60 3.42 -8.09
C ILE A 55 -30.84 2.64 -7.00
N GLU A 56 -31.59 2.23 -5.97
CA GLU A 56 -31.27 1.30 -4.87
C GLU A 56 -30.75 1.90 -3.54
N GLU A 57 -31.67 2.49 -2.77
CA GLU A 57 -31.63 2.44 -1.31
C GLU A 57 -32.18 1.08 -0.82
N HIS A 58 -31.41 0.33 -0.02
CA HIS A 58 -32.00 -0.53 1.03
C HIS A 58 -30.99 -0.86 2.15
N SER A 59 -31.27 -0.28 3.32
CA SER A 59 -31.25 -0.83 4.69
C SER A 59 -30.35 -2.03 5.02
N ASN A 60 -29.48 -1.88 6.04
CA ASN A 60 -29.46 -2.70 7.29
C ASN A 60 -28.28 -2.26 8.17
N LYS A 61 -28.54 -1.65 9.34
CA LYS A 61 -28.82 -2.22 10.68
C LYS A 61 -27.56 -2.48 11.52
N THR A 62 -27.46 -1.60 12.53
CA THR A 62 -26.60 -1.55 13.71
C THR A 62 -26.67 -2.83 14.55
N SER A 63 -25.52 -3.27 15.06
CA SER A 63 -25.42 -4.12 16.25
C SER A 63 -24.35 -3.56 17.19
N GLN A 64 -24.76 -3.31 18.43
CA GLN A 64 -23.93 -2.88 19.55
C GLN A 64 -23.20 -4.07 20.15
N LEU A 65 -21.95 -3.86 20.60
CA LEU A 65 -21.36 -4.66 21.66
C LEU A 65 -20.49 -3.75 22.54
N SER A 66 -20.87 -3.66 23.80
CA SER A 66 -20.21 -2.92 24.87
C SER A 66 -19.07 -3.76 25.46
N SER A 67 -17.89 -3.17 25.62
CA SER A 67 -16.94 -3.61 26.63
C SER A 67 -16.26 -2.39 27.26
N SER A 68 -16.46 -2.29 28.56
CA SER A 68 -15.89 -1.35 29.51
C SER A 68 -14.41 -1.60 29.72
N GLU A 69 -13.55 -0.60 29.47
CA GLU A 69 -12.19 -0.56 29.99
C GLU A 69 -11.84 0.84 30.52
N SER A 70 -11.87 0.90 31.86
CA SER A 70 -11.08 1.65 32.82
C SER A 70 -10.09 2.72 32.35
N GLU A 71 -10.36 3.92 32.86
CA GLU A 71 -9.49 5.05 33.21
C GLU A 71 -7.99 4.76 33.39
N THR A 72 -7.21 4.71 32.29
CA THR A 72 -5.74 4.88 32.35
C THR A 72 -5.15 5.67 31.16
N SER A 73 -5.98 6.26 30.30
CA SER A 73 -5.55 6.89 29.03
C SER A 73 -5.07 8.35 29.12
N SER A 74 -5.22 9.02 30.27
CA SER A 74 -4.94 10.46 30.36
C SER A 74 -3.44 10.78 30.51
N SER A 75 -2.66 9.91 31.17
CA SER A 75 -1.24 10.13 31.43
C SER A 75 -0.34 9.84 30.22
N PHE A 76 -0.69 8.84 29.39
CA PHE A 76 0.10 8.46 28.22
C PHE A 76 0.07 9.53 27.10
N SER A 77 -1.09 10.16 26.90
CA SER A 77 -1.28 11.18 25.84
C SER A 77 -0.55 12.51 26.11
N ALA A 78 -0.35 12.86 27.38
CA ALA A 78 0.38 14.05 27.78
C ALA A 78 1.88 13.89 27.51
N GLN A 79 2.40 12.68 27.75
CA GLN A 79 3.81 12.35 27.59
C GLN A 79 4.23 12.28 26.11
N GLU A 80 3.37 11.76 25.22
CA GLU A 80 3.57 11.81 23.76
C GLU A 80 3.53 13.24 23.19
N LYS A 81 2.64 14.09 23.70
CA LYS A 81 2.57 15.50 23.28
C LYS A 81 3.83 16.26 23.70
N GLN A 82 4.34 15.99 24.90
CA GLN A 82 5.53 16.65 25.42
C GLN A 82 6.81 16.18 24.71
N THR A 83 6.95 14.87 24.43
CA THR A 83 8.07 14.34 23.63
C THR A 83 8.01 14.84 22.19
N SER A 84 6.83 14.87 21.57
CA SER A 84 6.66 15.43 20.23
C SER A 84 7.08 16.90 20.17
N GLN A 85 6.67 17.72 21.15
CA GLN A 85 7.07 19.14 21.22
C GLN A 85 8.57 19.34 21.44
N LEU A 86 9.22 18.49 22.23
CA LEU A 86 10.68 18.52 22.43
C LEU A 86 11.43 18.16 21.15
N ILE A 87 11.01 17.10 20.44
CA ILE A 87 11.58 16.69 19.16
C ILE A 87 11.40 17.80 18.11
N TRP A 88 10.23 18.47 18.07
CA TRP A 88 9.99 19.61 17.18
C TRP A 88 10.93 20.79 17.50
N LYS A 89 11.13 21.14 18.77
CA LYS A 89 12.06 22.21 19.18
C LYS A 89 13.52 21.87 18.85
N GLU A 90 13.91 20.61 18.94
CA GLU A 90 15.25 20.14 18.61
C GLU A 90 15.51 20.10 17.10
N SER A 91 14.48 19.77 16.30
CA SER A 91 14.54 19.79 14.83
C SER A 91 14.78 21.18 14.21
N GLN A 92 14.43 22.26 14.94
CA GLN A 92 14.65 23.65 14.52
C GLN A 92 16.11 24.11 14.71
N LYS A 93 16.93 23.36 15.46
CA LYS A 93 18.35 23.68 15.68
C LYS A 93 19.25 23.25 14.53
N PHE A 94 18.76 22.40 13.64
CA PHE A 94 19.52 22.00 12.44
C PHE A 94 19.26 23.02 11.32
N PRO A 95 20.30 23.63 10.74
CA PRO A 95 20.12 24.50 9.59
C PRO A 95 19.39 23.72 8.49
N ARG A 96 18.31 24.31 7.96
CA ARG A 96 17.58 23.75 6.82
C ARG A 96 18.59 23.54 5.69
N ALA A 97 18.88 22.27 5.38
CA ALA A 97 19.73 21.92 4.26
C ALA A 97 19.27 22.70 3.01
N HIS A 98 20.20 23.40 2.38
CA HIS A 98 19.95 24.10 1.13
C HIS A 98 19.30 23.12 0.14
N LYS A 99 18.25 23.56 -0.56
CA LYS A 99 17.63 22.79 -1.64
C LYS A 99 18.75 22.42 -2.62
N PRO A 100 19.08 21.12 -2.80
CA PRO A 100 20.03 20.74 -3.83
C PRO A 100 19.46 21.21 -5.17
N GLN A 101 20.32 21.84 -5.99
CA GLN A 101 19.95 22.22 -7.34
C GLN A 101 19.51 20.96 -8.09
N ASN A 102 18.32 21.00 -8.70
CA ASN A 102 17.69 19.89 -9.40
C ASN A 102 18.48 19.54 -10.68
N HIS A 103 19.64 18.91 -10.54
CA HIS A 103 20.24 18.20 -11.65
C HIS A 103 19.30 17.04 -12.01
N HIS A 104 18.72 17.10 -13.21
CA HIS A 104 17.86 16.05 -13.78
C HIS A 104 18.69 14.81 -14.14
N HIS A 105 19.35 14.19 -13.16
CA HIS A 105 19.91 12.86 -13.34
C HIS A 105 18.82 11.85 -12.99
N PRO A 106 18.39 10.98 -13.93
CA PRO A 106 17.55 9.86 -13.57
C PRO A 106 18.27 9.03 -12.49
N HIS A 107 17.70 9.02 -11.29
CA HIS A 107 18.33 8.46 -10.08
C HIS A 107 18.26 6.94 -9.98
N SER A 108 17.75 6.25 -10.99
CA SER A 108 17.63 4.80 -10.96
C SER A 108 17.73 4.21 -12.37
N ARG A 109 18.76 3.39 -12.59
CA ARG A 109 18.83 2.47 -13.71
C ARG A 109 18.24 1.15 -13.23
N TYR A 110 17.02 0.83 -13.64
CA TYR A 110 16.45 -0.48 -13.38
C TYR A 110 17.17 -1.50 -14.27
N ALA A 111 17.71 -2.56 -13.66
CA ALA A 111 18.07 -3.74 -14.42
C ALA A 111 16.75 -4.43 -14.83
N THR A 112 16.56 -4.61 -16.13
CA THR A 112 15.43 -5.37 -16.66
C THR A 112 15.95 -6.65 -17.26
N GLN A 113 15.22 -7.74 -17.05
CA GLN A 113 15.47 -9.03 -17.67
C GLN A 113 14.13 -9.55 -18.18
N ARG A 114 14.12 -10.15 -19.37
CA ARG A 114 12.93 -10.83 -19.85
C ARG A 114 12.74 -12.10 -19.03
N PHE A 115 11.49 -12.35 -18.64
CA PHE A 115 11.15 -13.53 -17.85
C PHE A 115 11.56 -14.84 -18.55
N SER A 116 11.46 -14.90 -19.88
CA SER A 116 11.93 -16.04 -20.67
C SER A 116 13.43 -16.30 -20.51
N ASP A 117 14.24 -15.24 -20.57
CA ASP A 117 15.70 -15.34 -20.48
C ASP A 117 16.12 -15.77 -19.08
N TRP A 118 15.40 -15.28 -18.06
CA TRP A 118 15.55 -15.73 -16.68
C TRP A 118 15.20 -17.22 -16.53
N LEU A 119 14.08 -17.68 -17.12
CA LEU A 119 13.68 -19.09 -17.08
C LEU A 119 14.70 -20.01 -17.77
N THR A 120 15.29 -19.59 -18.88
CA THR A 120 16.33 -20.39 -19.57
C THR A 120 17.55 -20.61 -18.69
N TRP A 121 17.91 -19.62 -17.86
CA TRP A 121 18.98 -19.79 -16.87
C TRP A 121 18.52 -20.62 -15.67
N PHE A 122 17.31 -20.40 -15.17
CA PHE A 122 16.79 -21.00 -13.94
C PHE A 122 16.47 -22.50 -14.09
N ILE A 123 15.76 -22.92 -15.15
CA ILE A 123 15.23 -24.29 -15.25
C ILE A 123 16.32 -25.38 -15.22
N PRO A 124 17.42 -25.29 -16.00
CA PRO A 124 18.39 -26.39 -16.10
C PRO A 124 19.05 -26.78 -14.77
N GLU A 125 19.14 -25.85 -13.82
CA GLU A 125 19.75 -26.09 -12.51
C GLU A 125 18.82 -26.88 -11.57
N PHE A 126 17.50 -26.79 -11.77
CA PHE A 126 16.50 -27.30 -10.82
C PHE A 126 15.56 -28.36 -11.39
N GLU A 127 15.71 -28.75 -12.66
CA GLU A 127 14.84 -29.72 -13.32
C GLU A 127 14.75 -31.05 -12.54
N ASP A 128 15.89 -31.64 -12.18
CA ASP A 128 15.95 -32.88 -11.39
C ASP A 128 15.30 -32.71 -10.01
N LEU A 129 15.51 -31.55 -9.37
CA LEU A 129 14.94 -31.24 -8.05
C LEU A 129 13.42 -31.10 -8.12
N ILE A 130 12.89 -30.49 -9.18
CA ILE A 130 11.45 -30.34 -9.41
C ILE A 130 10.80 -31.72 -9.60
N ASP A 131 11.41 -32.57 -10.41
CA ASP A 131 10.88 -33.91 -10.69
C ASP A 131 10.93 -34.82 -9.46
N GLU A 132 12.02 -34.76 -8.69
CA GLU A 132 12.13 -35.50 -7.45
C GLU A 132 11.12 -35.02 -6.40
N TRP A 133 10.98 -33.70 -6.25
CA TRP A 133 10.01 -33.12 -5.33
C TRP A 133 8.58 -33.50 -5.69
N LYS A 134 8.23 -33.47 -6.98
CA LYS A 134 6.91 -33.90 -7.48
C LYS A 134 6.59 -35.34 -7.06
N LYS A 135 7.55 -36.27 -7.18
CA LYS A 135 7.37 -37.66 -6.72
C LYS A 135 7.13 -37.73 -5.22
N GLN A 136 7.91 -36.99 -4.43
CA GLN A 136 7.75 -36.99 -2.97
C GLN A 136 6.38 -36.47 -2.52
N VAL A 137 5.92 -35.38 -3.14
CA VAL A 137 4.61 -34.77 -2.86
C VAL A 137 3.47 -35.71 -3.25
N GLN A 138 3.58 -36.42 -4.37
CA GLN A 138 2.53 -37.35 -4.84
C GLN A 138 2.44 -38.64 -3.99
N ASN A 139 3.54 -39.08 -3.37
CA ASN A 139 3.58 -40.35 -2.63
C ASN A 139 3.00 -40.26 -1.19
N LYS A 140 2.81 -39.05 -0.64
CA LYS A 140 2.25 -38.86 0.72
C LYS A 140 0.74 -38.60 0.67
N ASN A 141 -0.08 -39.61 0.99
CA ASN A 141 -1.54 -39.50 1.01
C ASN A 141 -2.16 -39.19 2.38
N ASP A 142 -1.44 -39.44 3.48
CA ASP A 142 -2.05 -39.46 4.81
C ASP A 142 -2.04 -38.09 5.53
N SER A 143 -1.24 -37.13 5.06
CA SER A 143 -1.20 -35.76 5.63
C SER A 143 -0.77 -34.71 4.61
N VAL A 144 -1.39 -33.52 4.68
CA VAL A 144 -1.00 -32.37 3.87
C VAL A 144 0.26 -31.77 4.46
N SER A 145 1.39 -32.05 3.83
CA SER A 145 2.71 -31.50 4.17
C SER A 145 3.18 -30.41 3.20
N ASP A 146 2.59 -30.37 2.01
CA ASP A 146 2.93 -29.41 0.98
C ASP A 146 1.65 -28.77 0.39
N TYR A 147 1.76 -27.53 -0.06
CA TYR A 147 0.63 -26.77 -0.59
C TYR A 147 0.07 -27.42 -1.88
N GLN A 148 0.87 -28.16 -2.65
CA GLN A 148 0.42 -28.91 -3.84
C GLN A 148 -0.57 -30.04 -3.50
N GLN A 149 -0.55 -30.52 -2.26
CA GLN A 149 -1.47 -31.57 -1.80
C GLN A 149 -2.84 -30.99 -1.39
N SER A 150 -2.92 -29.67 -1.22
CA SER A 150 -4.14 -28.97 -0.81
C SER A 150 -5.26 -29.11 -1.84
N LEU A 151 -6.50 -29.05 -1.37
CA LEU A 151 -7.67 -29.06 -2.26
C LEU A 151 -7.66 -27.87 -3.22
N ALA A 152 -7.22 -26.69 -2.75
CA ALA A 152 -7.13 -25.49 -3.56
C ALA A 152 -6.19 -25.68 -4.76
N TRP A 153 -5.02 -26.31 -4.55
CA TRP A 153 -4.11 -26.61 -5.65
C TRP A 153 -4.70 -27.61 -6.64
N LYS A 154 -5.30 -28.70 -6.15
CA LYS A 154 -5.95 -29.73 -6.98
C LYS A 154 -7.09 -29.15 -7.83
N ASN A 155 -7.79 -28.14 -7.32
CA ASN A 155 -8.83 -27.42 -8.07
C ASN A 155 -8.25 -26.49 -9.14
N LEU A 156 -7.11 -25.84 -8.86
CA LEU A 156 -6.44 -24.95 -9.80
C LEU A 156 -5.69 -25.70 -10.92
N TYR A 157 -5.16 -26.89 -10.58
CA TYR A 157 -4.40 -27.74 -11.48
C TYR A 157 -4.95 -29.16 -11.45
N PRO A 158 -6.08 -29.43 -12.14
CA PRO A 158 -6.66 -30.75 -12.21
C PRO A 158 -5.66 -31.76 -12.78
N ALA A 159 -5.63 -32.97 -12.22
CA ALA A 159 -4.73 -34.05 -12.66
C ALA A 159 -4.86 -34.37 -14.18
N SER A 160 -6.01 -34.07 -14.79
CA SER A 160 -6.22 -34.21 -16.23
C SER A 160 -5.33 -33.30 -17.10
N GLN A 161 -4.84 -32.18 -16.56
CA GLN A 161 -3.88 -31.31 -17.26
C GLN A 161 -2.44 -31.82 -17.17
N GLN A 162 -2.14 -32.78 -16.29
CA GLN A 162 -0.80 -33.35 -16.09
C GLN A 162 -0.51 -34.58 -16.95
N LEU A 163 -1.45 -34.99 -17.83
CA LEU A 163 -1.39 -36.24 -18.61
C LEU A 163 -0.35 -36.25 -19.76
N ASN A 164 0.23 -35.10 -20.13
CA ASN A 164 1.23 -35.02 -21.18
C ASN A 164 2.64 -34.99 -20.56
N SER A 165 3.34 -36.13 -20.60
CA SER A 165 4.56 -36.39 -19.83
C SER A 165 5.85 -35.70 -20.33
N SER A 166 5.77 -34.85 -21.35
CA SER A 166 6.95 -34.20 -21.95
C SER A 166 7.13 -32.73 -21.59
N SER A 167 6.18 -32.12 -20.86
CA SER A 167 6.27 -30.71 -20.47
C SER A 167 6.35 -30.52 -18.97
N ILE A 168 7.31 -29.71 -18.54
CA ILE A 168 7.41 -29.23 -17.15
C ILE A 168 6.38 -28.12 -16.95
N HIS A 169 5.51 -28.29 -15.96
CA HIS A 169 4.53 -27.29 -15.55
C HIS A 169 5.04 -26.54 -14.33
N LEU A 170 5.50 -25.31 -14.55
CA LEU A 170 5.96 -24.43 -13.48
C LEU A 170 4.83 -23.55 -12.97
N SER A 171 4.79 -23.41 -11.66
CA SER A 171 3.84 -22.61 -10.91
C SER A 171 4.63 -21.65 -10.02
N PHE A 172 4.26 -20.38 -10.08
CA PHE A 172 4.93 -19.33 -9.31
C PHE A 172 3.94 -18.61 -8.40
N SER A 173 4.41 -18.21 -7.22
CA SER A 173 3.74 -17.19 -6.41
C SER A 173 4.44 -15.86 -6.57
N LEU A 174 3.65 -14.80 -6.75
CA LEU A 174 4.14 -13.43 -6.79
C LEU A 174 3.68 -12.71 -5.53
N PHE A 175 4.64 -12.32 -4.68
CA PHE A 175 4.40 -11.52 -3.50
C PHE A 175 4.71 -10.06 -3.79
N VAL A 176 3.80 -9.18 -3.35
CA VAL A 176 3.74 -7.77 -3.71
C VAL A 176 3.52 -6.95 -2.42
N ASN A 177 4.54 -6.33 -1.82
CA ASN A 177 4.38 -5.43 -0.66
C ASN A 177 4.93 -4.00 -0.89
N TRP A 178 4.04 -3.00 -0.79
CA TRP A 178 4.30 -1.59 -1.03
C TRP A 178 4.11 -0.89 0.31
N PHE A 179 5.15 -0.26 0.84
CA PHE A 179 5.05 0.47 2.09
C PHE A 179 5.80 1.79 2.03
N ASN A 180 5.38 2.74 2.86
CA ASN A 180 6.09 4.00 3.04
C ASN A 180 6.99 3.84 4.28
N PRO A 181 8.29 3.59 4.12
CA PRO A 181 9.19 3.34 5.25
C PRO A 181 9.27 4.54 6.19
N LEU A 182 8.96 5.74 5.71
CA LEU A 182 9.07 6.96 6.51
C LEU A 182 7.81 7.23 7.34
N THR A 183 6.72 6.46 7.17
CA THR A 183 5.40 6.58 7.85
C THR A 183 4.80 7.99 7.92
N ASN A 184 5.44 8.98 7.31
CA ASN A 184 5.17 10.39 7.50
C ASN A 184 4.14 10.84 6.47
N LYS A 185 2.87 10.49 6.74
CA LYS A 185 1.72 10.92 5.93
C LYS A 185 1.52 12.45 6.00
N LEU A 186 1.96 13.11 7.07
CA LEU A 186 1.67 14.53 7.33
C LEU A 186 2.67 15.50 6.67
N ALA A 187 3.94 15.11 6.48
CA ALA A 187 4.95 15.99 5.90
C ALA A 187 4.95 16.03 4.35
N GLY A 188 4.05 15.30 3.69
CA GLY A 188 3.92 15.30 2.23
C GLY A 188 5.11 14.71 1.46
N LYS A 189 6.07 14.10 2.15
CA LYS A 189 7.17 13.34 1.52
C LYS A 189 6.71 11.91 1.30
N GLN A 190 6.30 11.60 0.07
CA GLN A 190 5.94 10.26 -0.33
C GLN A 190 7.19 9.53 -0.82
N VAL A 191 7.77 8.70 0.04
CA VAL A 191 8.75 7.69 -0.37
C VAL A 191 8.03 6.36 -0.29
N SER A 192 7.91 5.66 -1.42
CA SER A 192 7.36 4.30 -1.46
C SER A 192 8.50 3.33 -1.72
N LEU A 193 8.63 2.33 -0.85
CA LEU A 193 9.47 1.17 -1.08
C LEU A 193 8.56 -0.03 -1.40
N GLY A 194 8.90 -0.75 -2.45
CA GLY A 194 8.19 -1.96 -2.87
C GLY A 194 9.10 -3.16 -2.83
N ILE A 195 8.59 -4.30 -2.36
CA ILE A 195 9.25 -5.61 -2.47
C ILE A 195 8.39 -6.47 -3.38
N LEU A 196 9.02 -6.98 -4.44
CA LEU A 196 8.50 -8.02 -5.32
C LEU A 196 9.31 -9.29 -5.09
N ALA A 197 8.65 -10.38 -4.73
CA ALA A 197 9.28 -11.69 -4.63
C ALA A 197 8.53 -12.70 -5.49
N LEU A 198 9.25 -13.42 -6.33
CA LEU A 198 8.73 -14.48 -7.17
C LEU A 198 9.29 -15.82 -6.66
N ASN A 199 8.42 -16.72 -6.20
CA ASN A 199 8.84 -18.04 -5.70
C ASN A 199 8.34 -19.13 -6.64
N CYS A 200 9.25 -20.00 -7.09
CA CYS A 200 8.89 -21.22 -7.81
C CYS A 200 8.33 -22.23 -6.82
N LEU A 201 7.06 -22.57 -6.95
CA LEU A 201 6.38 -23.43 -6.00
C LEU A 201 6.63 -24.93 -6.28
N ASN A 202 7.27 -25.26 -7.40
CA ASN A 202 7.63 -26.64 -7.76
C ASN A 202 8.92 -27.12 -7.07
N LEU A 203 9.63 -26.23 -6.38
CA LEU A 203 10.83 -26.58 -5.64
C LEU A 203 10.51 -27.10 -4.23
N PRO A 204 11.40 -27.93 -3.66
CA PRO A 204 11.28 -28.31 -2.25
C PRO A 204 11.49 -27.08 -1.35
N PRO A 205 10.92 -27.06 -0.13
CA PRO A 205 11.05 -25.96 0.82
C PRO A 205 12.50 -25.66 1.28
N THR A 206 13.43 -26.58 1.00
CA THR A 206 14.85 -26.49 1.38
C THR A 206 15.77 -26.11 0.20
N ALA A 207 15.22 -25.83 -0.98
CA ALA A 207 15.98 -25.39 -2.15
C ALA A 207 16.58 -23.98 -1.97
#